data_AF-A0A1H9WDS1-F1
#
_entry.id   AF-A0A1H9WDS1-F1
#
_cell.length_a   1.000
_cell.length_b   1.000
_cell.length_c   1.000
_cell.angle_alpha   90.00
_cell.angle_beta   90.00
_cell.angle_gamma   90.00
#
_symmetry.space_group_name_H-M   'P 1'
#
loop_
_entity.id
_entity.type
_entity.pdbx_description
1 polymer ?
#
loop_
_entity_poly.entity_id
_entity_poly.type
_entity_poly.pdbx_seq_one_letter_code
_entity_poly.pdbx_strand_id
1 'polypeptide(L)'
;MERYKITFGNHLNNGWLILLAFLLCLFFPNGMHLFYPNEDIKVFVWIAIFMFIVFALPALIIHVNYYLVNRSDVFEYSDQKKEVTIYHKDVAATFNLDDIDYVQRSMSWNKAAKRSFIASWEGYNHSYIFLKDGRRFTITSLLVPDLELPLEKEKVIVKKNLYRLARAY
;
A
#
# COMPACT_ATOMS: atom_id res chain seq x y z
N MET A 1 20.34 0.74 -12.65
CA MET A 1 18.95 0.92 -13.09
C MET A 1 18.11 0.01 -12.23
N GLU A 2 17.14 0.56 -11.53
CA GLU A 2 16.23 -0.19 -10.67
C GLU A 2 14.91 -0.37 -11.40
N ARG A 3 14.37 -1.60 -11.37
CA ARG A 3 13.12 -1.95 -12.04
C ARG A 3 12.18 -2.59 -11.04
N TYR A 4 10.98 -2.06 -10.98
CA TYR A 4 9.95 -2.46 -10.04
C TYR A 4 8.71 -2.92 -10.80
N LYS A 5 8.17 -4.06 -10.37
CA LYS A 5 6.92 -4.66 -10.84
C LYS A 5 6.22 -5.25 -9.64
N ILE A 6 4.89 -5.30 -9.66
CA ILE A 6 4.14 -6.06 -8.66
C ILE A 6 4.57 -7.54 -8.73
N THR A 7 5.12 -8.05 -7.63
CA THR A 7 5.45 -9.46 -7.44
C THR A 7 4.68 -10.05 -6.26
N PHE A 8 4.70 -11.38 -6.14
CA PHE A 8 4.16 -12.07 -4.97
C PHE A 8 4.79 -11.57 -3.66
N GLY A 9 6.08 -11.23 -3.65
CA GLY A 9 6.75 -10.65 -2.49
C GLY A 9 6.15 -9.31 -2.08
N ASN A 10 5.76 -8.47 -3.04
CA ASN A 10 5.08 -7.20 -2.74
C ASN A 10 3.70 -7.43 -2.10
N HIS A 11 2.96 -8.44 -2.57
CA HIS A 11 1.68 -8.83 -1.99
C HIS A 11 1.86 -9.30 -0.54
N LEU A 12 2.85 -10.14 -0.27
CA LEU A 12 3.11 -10.64 1.08
C LEU A 12 3.58 -9.53 2.02
N ASN A 13 4.50 -8.67 1.58
CA ASN A 13 5.03 -7.58 2.40
C ASN A 13 3.95 -6.57 2.82
N ASN A 14 3.05 -6.20 1.91
CA ASN A 14 1.95 -5.27 2.22
C ASN A 14 0.76 -5.98 2.87
N GLY A 15 0.51 -7.24 2.51
CA GLY A 15 -0.65 -8.04 2.94
C GLY A 15 -0.44 -8.85 4.20
N TRP A 16 0.77 -8.92 4.76
CA TRP A 16 1.08 -9.77 5.92
C TRP A 16 0.16 -9.53 7.12
N LEU A 17 -0.18 -8.28 7.43
CA LEU A 17 -1.09 -7.98 8.54
C LEU A 17 -2.53 -8.43 8.27
N ILE A 18 -2.94 -8.52 7.01
CA ILE A 18 -4.24 -9.10 6.62
C ILE A 18 -4.19 -10.61 6.87
N LEU A 19 -3.10 -11.28 6.47
CA LEU A 19 -2.90 -12.72 6.70
C LEU A 19 -2.85 -13.04 8.20
N LEU A 20 -2.13 -12.23 8.99
CA LEU A 20 -2.07 -12.37 10.44
C LEU A 20 -3.46 -12.21 11.06
N ALA A 21 -4.21 -11.16 10.67
CA ALA A 21 -5.58 -10.97 11.16
C ALA A 21 -6.49 -12.14 10.79
N PHE A 22 -6.37 -12.69 9.58
CA PHE A 22 -7.10 -13.88 9.14
C PHE A 22 -6.78 -15.10 10.01
N LEU A 23 -5.49 -15.40 10.23
CA LEU A 23 -5.06 -16.53 11.05
C LEU A 23 -5.53 -16.38 12.50
N LEU A 24 -5.41 -15.19 13.08
CA LEU A 24 -5.92 -14.91 14.42
C LEU A 24 -7.42 -15.17 14.50
N CYS A 25 -8.21 -14.68 13.54
CA CYS A 25 -9.65 -14.92 13.51
C CYS A 25 -10.01 -16.40 13.29
N LEU A 26 -9.18 -17.16 12.56
CA LEU A 26 -9.39 -18.58 12.31
C LEU A 26 -9.16 -19.43 13.57
N PHE A 27 -8.10 -19.13 14.33
CA PHE A 27 -7.74 -19.90 15.52
C PHE A 27 -8.41 -19.41 16.81
N PHE A 28 -8.84 -18.14 16.85
CA PHE A 28 -9.44 -17.52 18.03
C PHE A 28 -10.64 -18.31 18.60
N PRO A 29 -11.64 -18.75 17.80
CA PRO A 29 -12.79 -19.48 18.36
C PRO A 29 -12.40 -20.79 19.05
N ASN A 30 -11.46 -21.54 18.45
CA ASN A 30 -10.95 -22.79 19.02
C ASN A 30 -10.16 -22.51 20.32
N GLY A 31 -9.30 -21.49 20.32
CA GLY A 31 -8.58 -21.08 21.51
C GLY A 31 -9.52 -20.69 22.65
N MET A 32 -10.53 -19.89 22.38
CA MET A 32 -11.52 -19.48 23.39
C MET A 32 -12.34 -20.65 23.91
N HIS A 33 -12.75 -21.58 23.05
CA HIS A 33 -13.49 -22.77 23.48
C HIS A 33 -12.67 -23.67 24.44
N LEU A 34 -11.34 -23.71 24.30
CA LEU A 34 -10.47 -24.42 25.26
C LEU A 34 -10.45 -23.77 26.65
N PHE A 35 -10.49 -22.43 26.72
CA PHE A 35 -10.52 -21.69 28.00
C PHE A 35 -11.92 -21.57 28.61
N TYR A 36 -12.96 -21.63 27.77
CA TYR A 36 -14.36 -21.47 28.15
C TYR A 36 -15.21 -22.60 27.55
N PRO A 37 -15.03 -23.86 28.01
CA PRO A 37 -15.65 -25.04 27.40
C PRO A 37 -17.18 -25.08 27.52
N ASN A 38 -17.74 -24.33 28.46
CA ASN A 38 -19.19 -24.26 28.69
C ASN A 38 -19.90 -23.24 27.78
N GLU A 39 -19.15 -22.38 27.08
CA GLU A 39 -19.70 -21.38 26.18
C GLU A 39 -19.88 -21.95 24.76
N ASP A 40 -20.93 -21.52 24.06
CA ASP A 40 -21.17 -21.91 22.67
C ASP A 40 -20.08 -21.31 21.77
N ILE A 41 -19.32 -22.17 21.08
CA ILE A 41 -18.28 -21.79 20.13
C ILE A 41 -18.77 -20.78 19.07
N LYS A 42 -20.05 -20.81 18.72
CA LYS A 42 -20.66 -19.87 17.76
C LYS A 42 -20.52 -18.41 18.21
N VAL A 43 -20.53 -18.13 19.52
CA VAL A 43 -20.32 -16.78 20.06
C VAL A 43 -18.94 -16.28 19.66
N PHE A 44 -17.90 -17.10 19.85
CA PHE A 44 -16.53 -16.74 19.50
C PHE A 44 -16.32 -16.64 17.99
N VAL A 45 -17.00 -17.46 17.19
CA VAL A 45 -17.01 -17.33 15.73
C VAL A 45 -17.56 -15.97 15.29
N TRP A 46 -18.68 -15.53 15.87
CA TRP A 46 -19.25 -14.21 15.56
C TRP A 46 -18.33 -13.06 15.96
N ILE A 47 -17.68 -13.16 17.12
CA ILE A 47 -16.66 -12.19 17.55
C ILE A 47 -15.50 -12.15 16.54
N ALA A 48 -15.00 -13.31 16.11
CA ALA A 48 -13.91 -13.39 15.13
C ALA A 48 -14.31 -12.77 13.77
N ILE A 49 -15.53 -13.03 13.28
CA ILE A 49 -16.05 -12.42 12.05
C ILE A 49 -16.10 -10.89 12.20
N PHE A 50 -16.64 -10.39 13.30
CA PHE A 50 -16.70 -8.95 13.56
C PHE A 50 -15.29 -8.33 13.62
N MET A 51 -14.34 -8.97 14.33
CA MET A 51 -12.95 -8.53 14.37
C MET A 51 -12.32 -8.52 12.98
N PHE A 52 -12.55 -9.54 12.15
CA PHE A 52 -12.03 -9.57 10.78
C PHE A 52 -12.56 -8.40 9.94
N ILE A 53 -13.86 -8.11 10.04
CA ILE A 53 -14.48 -6.99 9.31
C ILE A 53 -13.87 -5.65 9.76
N VAL A 54 -13.69 -5.43 11.06
CA VAL A 54 -13.15 -4.17 11.58
C VAL A 54 -11.66 -4.01 11.26
N PHE A 55 -10.87 -5.07 11.41
CA PHE A 55 -9.41 -4.98 11.35
C PHE A 55 -8.80 -5.39 10.01
N ALA A 56 -9.41 -6.28 9.23
CA ALA A 56 -8.81 -6.79 7.99
C ALA A 56 -9.48 -6.24 6.72
N LEU A 57 -10.81 -6.09 6.72
CA LEU A 57 -11.55 -5.67 5.52
C LEU A 57 -11.11 -4.29 4.98
N PRO A 58 -10.91 -3.24 5.80
CA PRO A 58 -10.26 -2.00 5.37
C PRO A 58 -8.98 -2.16 4.56
N ALA A 59 -8.06 -2.98 5.04
CA ALA A 59 -6.78 -3.19 4.38
C ALA A 59 -6.93 -4.02 3.12
N LEU A 60 -7.85 -4.99 3.11
CA LEU A 60 -8.18 -5.76 1.91
C LEU A 60 -8.71 -4.87 0.79
N ILE A 61 -9.60 -3.91 1.11
CA ILE A 61 -10.11 -2.94 0.14
C ILE A 61 -8.97 -2.10 -0.46
N ILE A 62 -8.05 -1.61 0.38
CA ILE A 62 -6.89 -0.83 -0.09
C ILE A 62 -5.95 -1.70 -0.93
N HIS A 63 -5.70 -2.95 -0.52
CA HIS A 63 -4.85 -3.88 -1.24
C HIS A 63 -5.38 -4.16 -2.65
N VAL A 64 -6.67 -4.47 -2.76
CA VAL A 64 -7.33 -4.70 -4.06
C VAL A 64 -7.28 -3.43 -4.90
N ASN A 65 -7.58 -2.26 -4.32
CA ASN A 65 -7.48 -0.99 -5.04
C ASN A 65 -6.07 -0.74 -5.60
N TYR A 66 -5.02 -0.97 -4.81
CA TYR A 66 -3.64 -0.75 -5.26
C TYR A 66 -3.23 -1.72 -6.36
N TYR A 67 -3.66 -2.97 -6.24
CA TYR A 67 -3.42 -3.97 -7.29
C TYR A 67 -4.10 -3.55 -8.59
N LEU A 68 -5.37 -3.14 -8.55
CA LEU A 68 -6.09 -2.71 -9.74
C LEU A 68 -5.46 -1.47 -10.40
N VAL A 69 -4.92 -0.54 -9.61
CA VAL A 69 -4.27 0.68 -10.13
C VAL A 69 -2.96 0.36 -10.87
N ASN A 70 -2.10 -0.52 -10.33
CA ASN A 70 -0.75 -0.75 -10.88
C ASN A 70 -0.47 -2.17 -11.42
N ARG A 71 -1.46 -3.07 -11.54
CA ARG A 71 -1.24 -4.47 -12.01
C ARG A 71 -0.56 -4.60 -13.37
N SER A 72 -0.72 -3.59 -14.22
CA SER A 72 -0.18 -3.57 -15.58
C SER A 72 1.02 -2.62 -15.71
N ASP A 73 1.57 -2.17 -14.58
CA ASP A 73 2.58 -1.13 -14.55
C ASP A 73 3.96 -1.69 -14.25
N VAL A 74 4.96 -1.07 -14.86
CA VAL A 74 6.38 -1.27 -14.55
C VAL A 74 6.99 0.09 -14.30
N PHE A 75 7.70 0.23 -13.18
CA PHE A 75 8.40 1.45 -12.82
C PHE A 75 9.90 1.23 -12.92
N GLU A 76 10.59 2.06 -13.69
CA GLU A 76 12.03 2.02 -13.87
C GLU A 76 12.65 3.35 -13.45
N TYR A 77 13.70 3.29 -12.66
CA TYR A 77 14.48 4.46 -12.25
C TYR A 77 15.95 4.27 -12.62
N SER A 78 16.51 5.26 -13.31
CA SER A 78 17.92 5.31 -13.68
C SER A 78 18.63 6.44 -12.94
N ASP A 79 19.37 6.10 -11.89
CA ASP A 79 20.08 7.09 -11.10
C ASP A 79 21.17 7.84 -11.89
N GLN A 80 21.83 7.16 -12.84
CA GLN A 80 22.85 7.75 -13.72
C GLN A 80 22.27 8.82 -14.65
N LYS A 81 21.04 8.60 -15.15
CA LYS A 81 20.38 9.52 -16.08
C LYS A 81 19.43 10.50 -15.38
N LYS A 82 19.13 10.27 -14.10
CA LYS A 82 18.06 10.93 -13.35
C LYS A 82 16.72 10.87 -14.12
N GLU A 83 16.45 9.70 -14.70
CA GLU A 83 15.26 9.45 -15.50
C GLU A 83 14.35 8.44 -14.81
N VAL A 84 13.06 8.67 -14.92
CA VAL A 84 12.00 7.74 -14.54
C VAL A 84 11.29 7.30 -15.81
N THR A 85 11.06 6.00 -15.95
CA THR A 85 10.20 5.45 -17.00
C THR A 85 9.08 4.65 -16.36
N ILE A 86 7.85 4.96 -16.76
CA ILE A 86 6.65 4.25 -16.32
C ILE A 86 6.04 3.60 -17.56
N TYR A 87 5.88 2.28 -17.53
CA TYR A 87 5.17 1.55 -18.57
C TYR A 87 3.76 1.24 -18.06
N HIS A 88 2.74 1.60 -18.82
CA HIS A 88 1.36 1.19 -18.57
C HIS A 88 0.83 0.48 -19.82
N LYS A 89 0.51 -0.81 -19.72
CA LYS A 89 0.02 -1.62 -20.86
C LYS A 89 0.86 -1.41 -22.13
N ASP A 90 2.19 -1.55 -21.97
CA ASP A 90 3.19 -1.43 -23.02
C ASP A 90 3.42 -0.02 -23.61
N VAL A 91 2.70 0.99 -23.13
CA VAL A 91 3.00 2.40 -23.42
C VAL A 91 3.98 2.93 -22.39
N ALA A 92 5.15 3.39 -22.83
CA ALA A 92 6.17 3.97 -21.98
C ALA A 92 6.05 5.49 -21.92
N ALA A 93 6.10 6.04 -20.71
CA ALA A 93 6.29 7.46 -20.47
C ALA A 93 7.61 7.67 -19.71
N THR A 94 8.58 8.32 -20.37
CA THR A 94 9.87 8.68 -19.77
C THR A 94 9.91 10.17 -19.50
N PHE A 95 10.49 10.54 -18.35
CA PHE A 95 10.71 11.93 -17.95
C PHE A 95 11.92 12.03 -17.01
N ASN A 96 12.53 13.21 -16.97
CA ASN A 96 13.62 13.50 -16.05
C ASN A 96 13.07 13.91 -14.66
N LEU A 97 13.86 13.75 -13.61
CA LEU A 97 13.51 14.28 -12.28
C LEU A 97 13.28 15.80 -12.30
N ASP A 98 13.96 16.53 -13.18
CA ASP A 98 13.77 17.97 -13.35
C ASP A 98 12.41 18.34 -13.94
N ASP A 99 11.74 17.41 -14.63
CA ASP A 99 10.39 17.59 -15.17
C ASP A 99 9.31 17.44 -14.09
N ILE A 100 9.67 16.92 -12.92
CA ILE A 100 8.77 16.77 -11.77
C ILE A 100 8.55 18.15 -11.15
N ASP A 101 7.27 18.53 -11.11
CA ASP A 101 6.80 19.69 -10.35
C ASP A 101 6.82 19.35 -8.86
N TYR A 102 6.02 18.37 -8.44
CA TYR A 102 6.03 17.84 -7.08
C TYR A 102 5.55 16.38 -7.01
N VAL A 103 5.84 15.72 -5.90
CA VAL A 103 5.35 14.38 -5.55
C VAL A 103 4.48 14.49 -4.31
N GLN A 104 3.23 14.07 -4.43
CA GLN A 104 2.31 13.98 -3.29
C GLN A 104 2.28 12.55 -2.75
N ARG A 105 2.81 12.33 -1.55
CA ARG A 105 2.80 11.02 -0.88
C ARG A 105 1.64 10.92 0.11
N SER A 106 0.81 9.90 -0.02
CA SER A 106 -0.29 9.61 0.90
C SER A 106 0.07 8.42 1.80
N MET A 107 0.26 8.64 3.10
CA MET A 107 0.69 7.60 4.07
C MET A 107 0.15 7.84 5.49
N SER A 108 0.11 6.81 6.34
CA SER A 108 -0.55 6.88 7.67
C SER A 108 0.19 7.83 8.59
N TRP A 109 -0.47 8.30 9.65
CA TRP A 109 0.23 9.09 10.66
C TRP A 109 1.41 8.31 11.26
N ASN A 110 1.20 7.03 11.57
CA ASN A 110 2.24 6.16 12.10
C ASN A 110 3.36 5.93 11.09
N LYS A 111 3.05 5.63 9.82
CA LYS A 111 4.06 5.45 8.77
C LYS A 111 4.84 6.74 8.49
N ALA A 112 4.18 7.89 8.41
CA ALA A 112 4.84 9.19 8.25
C ALA A 112 5.77 9.53 9.43
N ALA A 113 5.42 9.10 10.63
CA ALA A 113 6.22 9.30 11.84
C ALA A 113 7.21 8.16 12.12
N LYS A 114 7.34 7.16 11.23
CA LYS A 114 8.16 5.95 11.42
C LYS A 114 7.86 5.20 12.73
N ARG A 115 6.58 5.16 13.12
CA ARG A 115 6.07 4.45 14.31
C ARG A 115 5.54 3.07 13.93
N SER A 116 5.44 2.20 14.93
CA SER A 116 4.78 0.89 14.80
C SER A 116 3.35 1.03 14.30
N PHE A 117 2.92 0.07 13.49
CA PHE A 117 1.56 0.03 12.95
C PHE A 117 0.60 -0.55 13.99
N ILE A 118 -0.53 0.12 14.16
CA ILE A 118 -1.61 -0.30 15.06
C ILE A 118 -2.69 -1.05 14.26
N ALA A 119 -2.88 -0.69 12.99
CA ALA A 119 -3.88 -1.29 12.13
C ALA A 119 -3.29 -1.82 10.81
N SER A 120 -3.95 -2.84 10.25
CA SER A 120 -3.48 -3.56 9.06
C SER A 120 -3.34 -2.69 7.80
N TRP A 121 -4.09 -1.59 7.72
CA TRP A 121 -4.05 -0.66 6.59
C TRP A 121 -2.93 0.38 6.68
N GLU A 122 -2.21 0.48 7.81
CA GLU A 122 -1.22 1.54 8.01
C GLU A 122 0.07 1.36 7.22
N GLY A 123 0.37 0.14 6.77
CA GLY A 123 1.53 -0.16 5.93
C GLY A 123 1.40 0.36 4.49
N TYR A 124 0.17 0.55 4.02
CA TYR A 124 -0.13 0.99 2.66
C TYR A 124 0.14 2.48 2.47
N ASN A 125 0.83 2.78 1.37
CA ASN A 125 1.02 4.14 0.88
C ASN A 125 0.98 4.20 -0.66
N HIS A 126 0.74 5.39 -1.19
CA HIS A 126 0.88 5.66 -2.62
C HIS A 126 1.40 7.08 -2.84
N SER A 127 1.94 7.32 -4.02
CA SER A 127 2.46 8.60 -4.45
C SER A 127 1.82 9.00 -5.78
N TYR A 128 1.50 10.28 -5.89
CA TYR A 128 1.19 10.90 -7.17
C TYR A 128 2.39 11.73 -7.61
N ILE A 129 2.91 11.46 -8.79
CA ILE A 129 3.98 12.24 -9.42
C ILE A 129 3.30 13.24 -10.35
N PHE A 130 3.49 14.53 -10.12
CA PHE A 130 2.97 15.61 -10.97
C PHE A 130 4.13 16.17 -11.80
N LEU A 131 3.98 16.16 -13.12
CA LEU A 131 4.93 16.77 -14.03
C LEU A 131 4.54 18.20 -14.35
N LYS A 132 5.54 19.01 -14.71
CA LYS A 132 5.38 20.42 -15.12
C LYS A 132 4.48 20.59 -16.36
N ASP A 133 4.41 19.56 -17.21
CA ASP A 133 3.55 19.53 -18.40
C ASP A 133 2.09 19.13 -18.09
N GLY A 134 1.75 18.92 -16.81
CA GLY A 134 0.41 18.58 -16.35
C GLY A 134 0.10 17.08 -16.30
N ARG A 135 0.99 16.21 -16.82
CA ARG A 135 0.85 14.76 -16.68
C ARG A 135 0.97 14.32 -15.22
N ARG A 136 0.32 13.21 -14.90
CA ARG A 136 0.23 12.66 -13.54
C ARG A 136 0.38 11.16 -13.58
N PHE A 137 1.10 10.62 -12.61
CA PHE A 137 1.29 9.18 -12.48
C PHE A 137 1.04 8.72 -11.06
N THR A 138 0.45 7.54 -10.91
CA THR A 138 0.14 6.96 -9.60
C THR A 138 1.02 5.75 -9.33
N ILE A 139 1.80 5.80 -8.25
CA ILE A 139 2.67 4.71 -7.83
C ILE A 139 2.23 4.24 -6.44
N THR A 140 1.78 3.00 -6.33
CA THR A 140 1.37 2.39 -5.06
C THR A 140 2.50 1.57 -4.44
N SER A 141 2.40 1.36 -3.13
CA SER A 141 3.28 0.48 -2.33
C SER A 141 3.30 -0.99 -2.76
N LEU A 142 2.33 -1.44 -3.57
CA LEU A 142 2.41 -2.76 -4.21
C LEU A 142 3.39 -2.78 -5.37
N LEU A 143 3.55 -1.66 -6.08
CA LEU A 143 4.52 -1.52 -7.17
C LEU A 143 5.90 -1.14 -6.64
N VAL A 144 5.99 -0.05 -5.88
CA VAL A 144 7.21 0.45 -5.24
C VAL A 144 6.94 0.64 -3.74
N PRO A 145 7.48 -0.20 -2.84
CA PRO A 145 7.11 -0.23 -1.42
C PRO A 145 7.10 1.13 -0.71
N ASP A 146 8.14 1.93 -0.92
CA ASP A 146 8.26 3.30 -0.45
C ASP A 146 9.00 4.10 -1.53
N LEU A 147 8.25 4.79 -2.39
CA LEU A 147 8.83 5.57 -3.50
C LEU A 147 9.66 6.74 -2.94
N GLU A 148 10.98 6.63 -3.07
CA GLU A 148 11.94 7.67 -2.69
C GLU A 148 12.76 8.10 -3.90
N LEU A 149 12.32 9.17 -4.56
CA LEU A 149 13.10 9.84 -5.60
C LEU A 149 14.02 10.89 -4.96
N PRO A 150 15.25 11.10 -5.47
CA PRO A 150 16.18 12.10 -4.94
C PRO A 150 15.78 13.51 -5.39
N LEU A 151 14.68 13.98 -4.82
CA LEU A 151 14.11 15.31 -5.06
C LEU A 151 14.38 16.23 -3.87
N GLU A 152 14.37 17.53 -4.14
CA GLU A 152 14.31 18.57 -3.12
C GLU A 152 13.11 18.33 -2.18
N LYS A 153 13.30 18.60 -0.88
CA LYS A 153 12.29 18.28 0.15
C LYS A 153 10.99 19.04 -0.07
N GLU A 154 11.10 20.25 -0.62
CA GLU A 154 10.02 21.18 -0.93
C GLU A 154 9.09 20.62 -2.02
N LYS A 155 9.63 19.78 -2.91
CA LYS A 155 8.86 19.07 -3.95
C LYS A 155 8.11 17.85 -3.41
N VAL A 156 8.33 17.43 -2.16
CA VAL A 156 7.69 16.24 -1.59
C VAL A 156 6.63 16.63 -0.56
N ILE A 157 5.36 16.51 -0.94
CA ILE A 157 4.22 16.86 -0.10
C ILE A 157 3.67 15.59 0.54
N VAL A 158 3.69 15.49 1.87
CA VAL A 158 3.14 14.34 2.61
C VAL A 158 1.73 14.63 3.09
N LYS A 159 0.74 13.87 2.60
CA LYS A 159 -0.65 13.88 3.06
C LYS A 159 -0.93 12.69 3.99
N LYS A 160 -1.41 12.99 5.20
CA LYS A 160 -1.72 12.01 6.25
C LYS A 160 -3.22 11.77 6.32
N ASN A 161 -3.65 10.58 5.92
CA ASN A 161 -5.06 10.17 5.92
C ASN A 161 -5.27 8.86 6.70
N LEU A 162 -6.52 8.52 7.06
CA LEU A 162 -6.82 7.22 7.66
C LEU A 162 -6.94 6.14 6.57
N TYR A 163 -7.85 6.36 5.62
CA TYR A 163 -8.05 5.54 4.43
C TYR A 163 -7.47 6.26 3.21
N ARG A 164 -6.80 5.52 2.33
CA ARG A 164 -6.10 6.10 1.17
C ARG A 164 -6.18 5.18 -0.02
N LEU A 165 -7.30 5.28 -0.72
CA LEU A 165 -7.48 4.72 -2.05
C LEU A 165 -6.68 5.55 -3.04
N ALA A 166 -5.99 4.85 -3.94
CA ALA A 166 -5.31 5.42 -5.08
C ALA A 166 -6.29 5.57 -6.25
N ARG A 167 -6.07 6.60 -7.07
CA ARG A 167 -6.77 6.81 -8.35
C ARG A 167 -5.81 6.52 -9.50
N ALA A 168 -6.27 5.82 -10.53
CA ALA A 168 -5.50 5.65 -11.76
C ALA A 168 -5.48 6.99 -12.53
N TYR A 169 -4.31 7.35 -13.04
CA TYR A 169 -4.06 8.53 -13.88
C TYR A 169 -3.22 8.10 -15.08
#